data_AF-A0A7S1EPL4-F1
#
_entry.id   AF-A0A7S1EPL4-F1
#
_cell.length_a   1.000
_cell.length_b   1.000
_cell.length_c   1.000
_cell.angle_alpha   90.00
_cell.angle_beta   90.00
_cell.angle_gamma   90.00
#
_symmetry.space_group_name_H-M   'P 1'
#
loop_
_entity.id
_entity.type
_entity.pdbx_description
1 polymer ?
#
loop_
_entity_poly.entity_id
_entity_poly.type
_entity_poly.pdbx_seq_one_letter_code
_entity_poly.pdbx_strand_id
1 'polypeptide(L)'
;GEIKLALNGGDFAGIDVIDEQMSFIRECAVGCAREANEALSRGMELKSQSEVGAALQVHYNLNELGKVVDARVAAYAAAAVDAFKEALDVESLGREASGADARGIGPGGHKSNYRASSSAPPSGAEHVWID
;
A
#
# COMPACT_ATOMS: atom_id res chain seq x y z
N GLY A 1 -15.20 0.42 27.40
CA GLY A 1 -16.01 -0.44 26.52
C GLY A 1 -17.35 -0.69 27.20
N GLU A 2 -18.43 -0.36 26.50
CA GLU A 2 -19.80 -0.38 27.04
C GLU A 2 -20.22 -1.78 27.52
N ILE A 3 -19.77 -2.84 26.86
CA ILE A 3 -20.08 -4.23 27.23
C ILE A 3 -19.47 -4.59 28.60
N LYS A 4 -18.20 -4.25 28.83
CA LYS A 4 -17.54 -4.56 30.12
C LYS A 4 -18.12 -3.74 31.28
N LEU A 5 -18.61 -2.53 31.00
CA LEU A 5 -19.31 -1.70 31.98
C LEU A 5 -20.68 -2.29 32.34
N ALA A 6 -21.42 -2.79 31.35
CA ALA A 6 -22.68 -3.49 31.57
C ALA A 6 -22.50 -4.79 32.37
N LEU A 7 -21.39 -5.51 32.14
CA LEU A 7 -21.08 -6.76 32.83
C LEU A 7 -20.54 -6.58 34.26
N ASN A 8 -19.86 -5.46 34.56
CA ASN A 8 -19.30 -5.20 35.89
C ASN A 8 -20.31 -4.57 36.88
N GLY A 9 -21.55 -4.30 36.46
CA GLY A 9 -22.54 -3.58 37.26
C GLY A 9 -23.26 -4.40 38.35
N GLY A 10 -23.08 -5.72 38.39
CA GLY A 10 -23.70 -6.58 39.40
C GLY A 10 -22.79 -7.74 39.80
N ASP A 11 -22.72 -8.01 41.11
CA ASP A 11 -22.02 -9.17 41.66
C ASP A 11 -22.88 -10.42 41.45
N PHE A 12 -22.67 -11.09 40.31
CA PHE A 12 -23.41 -12.29 39.91
C PHE A 12 -22.54 -13.56 39.98
N ALA A 13 -21.36 -13.46 40.58
CA ALA A 13 -20.42 -14.58 40.67
C ALA A 13 -21.00 -15.72 41.51
N GLY A 14 -20.95 -16.95 40.99
CA GLY A 14 -21.46 -18.15 41.68
C GLY A 14 -22.92 -18.50 41.40
N ILE A 15 -23.55 -17.83 40.43
CA ILE A 15 -24.82 -18.27 39.85
C ILE A 15 -24.51 -19.02 38.56
N ASP A 16 -24.66 -20.35 38.56
CA ASP A 16 -24.26 -21.24 37.46
C ASP A 16 -24.74 -20.76 36.08
N VAL A 17 -26.01 -20.33 35.99
CA VAL A 17 -26.61 -19.84 34.73
C VAL A 17 -25.93 -18.55 34.23
N ILE A 18 -25.54 -17.67 35.15
CA ILE A 18 -24.86 -16.42 34.78
C ILE A 18 -23.41 -16.71 34.41
N ASP A 19 -22.74 -17.63 35.11
CA ASP A 19 -21.38 -18.05 34.77
C ASP A 19 -21.29 -18.70 33.38
N GLU A 20 -22.29 -19.53 33.03
CA GLU A 20 -22.42 -20.12 31.69
C GLU A 20 -22.63 -19.03 30.63
N GLN A 21 -23.56 -18.10 30.85
CA GLN A 21 -23.80 -16.97 29.92
C GLN A 21 -22.58 -16.07 29.78
N MET A 22 -21.84 -15.83 30.86
CA MET A 22 -20.60 -15.05 30.84
C MET A 22 -19.50 -15.74 30.05
N SER A 23 -19.44 -17.08 30.08
CA SER A 23 -18.51 -17.83 29.23
C SER A 23 -18.85 -17.67 27.74
N PHE A 24 -20.13 -17.78 27.39
CA PHE A 24 -20.62 -17.58 26.03
C PHE A 24 -20.38 -16.15 25.53
N ILE A 25 -20.68 -15.13 26.34
CA ILE A 25 -20.45 -13.71 25.99
C ILE A 25 -18.96 -13.46 25.71
N ARG A 26 -18.06 -14.06 26.49
CA ARG A 26 -16.61 -13.94 26.24
C ARG A 26 -16.22 -14.60 24.92
N GLU A 27 -16.77 -15.78 24.60
CA GLU A 27 -16.53 -16.45 23.33
C GLU A 27 -17.02 -15.63 22.14
N CYS A 28 -18.24 -15.08 22.22
CA CYS A 28 -18.76 -14.16 21.22
C CYS A 28 -17.87 -12.91 21.07
N ALA A 29 -17.38 -12.33 22.17
CA ALA A 29 -16.49 -11.17 22.14
C ALA A 29 -15.18 -11.49 21.39
N VAL A 30 -14.61 -12.68 21.60
CA VAL A 30 -13.43 -13.15 20.85
C VAL A 30 -13.76 -13.32 19.36
N GLY A 31 -14.91 -13.89 19.03
CA GLY A 31 -15.39 -14.01 17.65
C GLY A 31 -15.53 -12.65 16.96
N CYS A 32 -16.20 -11.69 17.60
CA CYS A 32 -16.36 -10.33 17.09
C CYS A 32 -15.02 -9.62 16.94
N ALA A 33 -14.09 -9.78 17.89
CA ALA A 33 -12.75 -9.20 17.78
C ALA A 33 -12.00 -9.74 16.56
N ARG A 34 -12.09 -11.05 16.28
CA ARG A 34 -11.47 -11.68 15.12
C ARG A 34 -12.03 -11.11 13.81
N GLU A 35 -13.36 -11.08 13.67
CA GLU A 35 -14.02 -10.56 12.47
C GLU A 35 -13.75 -9.07 12.25
N ALA A 36 -13.76 -8.27 13.32
CA ALA A 36 -13.38 -6.87 13.26
C ALA A 36 -11.94 -6.69 12.81
N ASN A 37 -11.02 -7.55 13.24
CA ASN A 37 -9.62 -7.46 12.84
C ASN A 37 -9.40 -7.85 11.36
N GLU A 38 -10.18 -8.81 10.86
CA GLU A 38 -10.21 -9.17 9.43
C GLU A 38 -10.78 -8.02 8.58
N ALA A 39 -11.91 -7.45 9.00
CA ALA A 39 -12.51 -6.28 8.35
C ALA A 39 -11.57 -5.07 8.37
N LEU A 40 -10.85 -4.85 9.48
CA LEU A 40 -9.85 -3.78 9.59
C LEU A 40 -8.70 -3.98 8.58
N SER A 41 -8.18 -5.21 8.45
CA SER A 41 -7.16 -5.52 7.46
C SER A 41 -7.65 -5.25 6.03
N ARG A 42 -8.86 -5.71 5.69
CA ARG A 42 -9.45 -5.49 4.35
C ARG A 42 -9.72 -4.01 4.09
N GLY A 43 -10.32 -3.30 5.04
CA GLY A 43 -10.61 -1.88 4.91
C GLY A 43 -9.34 -1.06 4.70
N MET A 44 -8.24 -1.44 5.34
CA MET A 44 -6.93 -0.83 5.14
C MET A 44 -6.34 -1.14 3.75
N GLU A 45 -6.41 -2.38 3.28
CA GLU A 45 -5.95 -2.78 1.94
C GLU A 45 -6.73 -2.06 0.83
N LEU A 46 -8.06 -2.01 0.96
CA LEU A 46 -8.96 -1.35 0.02
C LEU A 46 -9.05 0.17 0.20
N LYS A 47 -8.33 0.73 1.18
CA LYS A 47 -8.39 2.16 1.56
C LYS A 47 -9.82 2.65 1.87
N SER A 48 -10.67 1.78 2.37
CA SER A 48 -12.05 2.07 2.74
C SER A 48 -12.14 2.62 4.16
N GLN A 49 -12.23 3.94 4.30
CA GLN A 49 -12.41 4.60 5.60
C GLN A 49 -13.67 4.15 6.34
N SER A 50 -14.74 3.82 5.61
CA SER A 50 -15.98 3.32 6.20
C SER A 50 -15.77 1.96 6.88
N GLU A 51 -15.08 1.03 6.22
CA GLU A 51 -14.82 -0.30 6.78
C GLU A 51 -13.81 -0.24 7.94
N VAL A 52 -12.78 0.61 7.82
CA VAL A 52 -11.82 0.87 8.91
C VAL A 52 -12.54 1.45 10.14
N GLY A 53 -13.37 2.47 9.96
CA GLY A 53 -14.12 3.11 11.04
C GLY A 53 -15.08 2.14 11.74
N ALA A 54 -15.82 1.34 10.97
CA ALA A 54 -16.74 0.34 11.50
C ALA A 54 -16.00 -0.74 12.33
N ALA A 55 -14.88 -1.25 11.82
CA ALA A 55 -14.07 -2.25 12.53
C ALA A 55 -13.47 -1.70 13.84
N LEU A 56 -12.95 -0.47 13.82
CA LEU A 56 -12.43 0.19 15.02
C LEU A 56 -13.53 0.43 16.06
N GLN A 57 -14.75 0.76 15.63
CA GLN A 57 -15.88 0.93 16.55
C GLN A 57 -16.21 -0.36 17.31
N VAL A 58 -16.11 -1.52 16.66
CA VAL A 58 -16.28 -2.82 17.33
C VAL A 58 -15.19 -3.03 18.40
N HIS A 59 -13.93 -2.75 18.07
CA HIS A 59 -12.84 -2.85 19.05
C HIS A 59 -12.96 -1.84 20.21
N TYR A 60 -13.53 -0.66 19.97
CA TYR A 60 -13.88 0.28 21.05
C TYR A 60 -14.92 -0.30 21.99
N ASN A 61 -15.98 -0.90 21.45
CA ASN A 61 -17.05 -1.52 22.22
C ASN A 61 -16.50 -2.68 23.08
N LEU A 62 -15.54 -3.43 22.55
CA LEU A 62 -14.82 -4.51 23.25
C LEU A 62 -13.73 -4.04 24.23
N ASN A 63 -13.45 -2.73 24.30
CA ASN A 63 -12.38 -2.14 25.12
C ASN A 63 -10.97 -2.58 24.70
N GLU A 64 -10.78 -2.88 23.42
CA GLU A 64 -9.50 -3.33 22.85
C GLU A 64 -8.91 -2.33 21.85
N LEU A 65 -9.58 -1.21 21.60
CA LEU A 65 -9.20 -0.22 20.58
C LEU A 65 -7.73 0.19 20.66
N GLY A 66 -7.23 0.56 21.84
CA GLY A 66 -5.84 1.02 21.99
C GLY A 66 -4.83 -0.02 21.52
N LYS A 67 -4.95 -1.26 22.01
CA LYS A 67 -4.10 -2.39 21.60
C LYS A 67 -4.12 -2.61 20.09
N VAL A 68 -5.30 -2.54 19.47
CA VAL A 68 -5.46 -2.78 18.04
C VAL A 68 -4.87 -1.64 17.22
N VAL A 69 -5.12 -0.39 17.60
CA VAL A 69 -4.57 0.79 16.92
C VAL A 69 -3.05 0.82 17.02
N ASP A 70 -2.48 0.59 18.21
CA ASP A 70 -1.03 0.57 18.41
C ASP A 70 -0.36 -0.49 17.53
N ALA A 71 -0.92 -1.69 17.48
CA ALA A 71 -0.40 -2.76 16.63
C ALA A 71 -0.43 -2.39 15.14
N ARG A 72 -1.49 -1.70 14.69
CA ARG A 72 -1.61 -1.25 13.29
C ARG A 72 -0.64 -0.12 12.97
N VAL A 73 -0.53 0.88 13.84
CA VAL A 73 0.43 1.98 13.67
C VAL A 73 1.85 1.45 13.61
N ALA A 74 2.21 0.50 14.49
CA ALA A 74 3.52 -0.14 14.47
C ALA A 74 3.78 -0.90 13.17
N ALA A 75 2.81 -1.67 12.66
CA ALA A 75 2.93 -2.37 11.39
C ALA A 75 3.11 -1.41 10.21
N TYR A 76 2.38 -0.29 10.18
CA TYR A 76 2.53 0.73 9.14
C TYR A 76 3.88 1.45 9.22
N ALA A 77 4.35 1.77 10.41
CA ALA A 77 5.67 2.37 10.60
C ALA A 77 6.78 1.44 10.09
N ALA A 78 6.68 0.13 10.37
CA ALA A 78 7.61 -0.87 9.85
C ALA A 78 7.56 -0.95 8.32
N ALA A 79 6.36 -1.06 7.74
CA ALA A 79 6.19 -1.11 6.29
C ALA A 79 6.72 0.16 5.58
N ALA A 80 6.53 1.33 6.18
CA ALA A 80 7.07 2.58 5.65
C ALA A 80 8.60 2.58 5.68
N VAL A 81 9.22 2.14 6.78
CA VAL A 81 10.67 2.01 6.90
C VAL A 81 11.22 1.05 5.84
N ASP A 82 10.56 -0.07 5.59
CA ASP A 82 11.00 -1.03 4.59
C ASP A 82 10.85 -0.49 3.16
N ALA A 83 9.75 0.22 2.86
CA ALA A 83 9.59 0.91 1.58
C ALA A 83 10.67 2.00 1.36
N PHE A 84 11.06 2.72 2.42
CA PHE A 84 12.17 3.68 2.32
C PHE A 84 13.51 3.01 2.07
N LYS A 85 13.79 1.86 2.70
CA LYS A 85 15.02 1.10 2.44
C LYS A 85 15.06 0.59 1.00
N GLU A 86 13.93 0.09 0.49
CA GLU A 86 13.81 -0.37 -0.90
C GLU A 86 14.05 0.78 -1.88
N ALA A 87 13.40 1.93 -1.66
CA ALA A 87 13.57 3.11 -2.52
C ALA A 87 14.99 3.72 -2.46
N LEU A 88 15.68 3.59 -1.32
CA LEU A 88 17.05 4.08 -1.11
C LEU A 88 18.11 3.02 -1.40
N ASP A 89 17.73 1.85 -1.91
CA ASP A 89 18.67 0.80 -2.25
C ASP A 89 19.56 1.27 -3.42
N VAL A 90 20.86 1.43 -3.12
CA VAL A 90 21.86 2.07 -3.98
C VAL A 90 22.10 1.28 -5.27
N GLU A 91 21.74 -0.01 -5.31
CA GLU A 91 21.77 -0.82 -6.54
C GLU A 91 20.66 -0.45 -7.54
N SER A 92 19.50 0.00 -7.05
CA SER A 92 18.41 0.51 -7.90
C SER A 92 18.70 1.95 -8.35
N LEU A 93 19.13 2.80 -7.42
CA LEU A 93 19.48 4.20 -7.69
C LEU A 93 20.71 4.30 -8.61
N GLY A 94 21.67 3.39 -8.47
CA GLY A 94 22.87 3.29 -9.30
C GLY A 94 22.57 2.83 -10.73
N ARG A 95 21.58 1.94 -10.94
CA ARG A 95 21.14 1.54 -12.29
C ARG A 95 20.35 2.64 -12.99
N GLU A 96 19.55 3.42 -12.27
CA GLU A 96 18.86 4.60 -12.85
C GLU A 96 19.85 5.75 -13.14
N ALA A 97 20.80 6.01 -12.24
CA ALA A 97 21.84 7.02 -12.44
C ALA A 97 22.83 6.64 -13.55
N SER A 98 23.08 5.35 -13.77
CA SER A 98 23.96 4.86 -14.85
C SER A 98 23.25 4.65 -16.18
N GLY A 99 21.93 4.88 -16.26
CA GLY A 99 21.12 4.68 -17.46
C GLY A 99 20.90 5.93 -18.32
N ALA A 100 21.32 7.11 -17.86
CA ALA A 100 21.06 8.38 -18.55
C ALA A 100 22.16 8.83 -19.52
N ASP A 101 23.35 8.18 -19.52
CA ASP A 101 24.46 8.56 -20.40
C ASP A 101 25.13 7.34 -21.07
N ALA A 102 24.43 6.73 -22.01
CA ALA A 102 25.04 5.91 -23.06
C ALA A 102 24.85 6.54 -24.45
N ARG A 103 25.07 7.86 -24.53
CA ARG A 103 25.32 8.58 -25.80
C ARG A 103 26.64 9.33 -25.69
N GLY A 104 27.77 8.63 -25.80
CA GLY A 104 29.06 9.31 -25.89
C GLY A 104 30.30 8.43 -25.90
N ILE A 105 30.73 8.02 -27.10
CA ILE A 105 32.12 8.07 -27.57
C ILE A 105 33.17 7.41 -26.65
N GLY A 106 33.45 6.13 -26.92
CA GLY A 106 34.68 5.44 -26.52
C GLY A 106 35.67 5.31 -27.71
N PRO A 107 36.99 5.42 -27.49
CA PRO A 107 38.00 5.54 -28.54
C PRO A 107 38.30 4.17 -29.16
N GLY A 108 37.75 3.89 -30.33
CA GLY A 108 37.91 2.57 -30.95
C GLY A 108 37.22 2.46 -32.29
N GLY A 109 37.90 2.95 -33.33
CA GLY A 109 37.36 3.19 -34.66
C GLY A 109 36.56 2.05 -35.29
N HIS A 110 35.40 2.38 -35.84
CA HIS A 110 34.74 1.62 -36.89
C HIS A 110 34.28 2.62 -37.95
N LYS A 111 34.82 2.48 -39.16
CA LYS A 111 34.60 3.37 -40.29
C LYS A 111 33.27 3.01 -40.94
N SER A 112 32.24 3.85 -40.79
CA SER A 112 31.01 3.72 -41.57
C SER A 112 31.06 4.68 -42.75
N ASN A 113 31.18 4.09 -43.95
CA ASN A 113 31.24 4.77 -45.23
C ASN A 113 29.86 5.37 -45.57
N TYR A 114 29.66 6.66 -45.27
CA TYR A 114 28.63 7.44 -45.96
C TYR A 114 29.21 7.93 -47.29
N ARG A 115 29.04 7.09 -48.32
CA ARG A 115 29.23 7.48 -49.71
C ARG A 115 28.11 8.44 -50.09
N ALA A 116 28.46 9.71 -50.26
CA ALA A 116 27.68 10.66 -51.02
C ALA A 116 27.45 10.10 -52.43
N SER A 117 26.19 9.90 -52.82
CA SER A 117 25.81 9.84 -54.23
C SER A 117 24.74 10.90 -54.48
N SER A 118 25.22 12.04 -54.95
CA SER A 118 24.46 13.00 -55.73
C SER A 118 23.80 12.30 -56.92
N SER A 119 22.48 12.18 -56.90
CA SER A 119 21.68 11.87 -58.10
C SER A 119 20.68 13.00 -58.33
N ALA A 120 20.81 13.61 -59.50
CA ALA A 120 20.16 14.82 -60.00
C ALA A 120 18.62 14.86 -59.82
N PRO A 121 18.01 16.06 -59.78
CA PRO A 121 16.56 16.19 -59.72
C PRO A 121 15.90 15.78 -61.05
N PRO A 122 14.66 15.24 -61.02
CA PRO A 122 13.93 14.87 -62.21
C PRO A 122 13.54 16.10 -63.04
N SER A 123 13.73 15.99 -64.36
CA SER A 123 13.38 16.99 -65.36
C SER A 123 11.88 16.92 -65.69
N GLY A 124 11.13 18.01 -65.50
CA GLY A 124 9.84 18.20 -66.19
C GLY A 124 8.57 18.56 -65.40
N ALA A 125 8.65 19.24 -64.26
CA ALA A 125 7.50 19.91 -63.63
C ALA A 125 8.05 21.14 -62.87
N GLU A 126 7.55 22.37 -62.97
CA GLU A 126 6.39 22.96 -63.60
C GLU A 126 6.70 24.44 -63.96
N HIS A 127 6.27 24.89 -65.13
CA HIS A 127 6.13 26.30 -65.45
C HIS A 127 4.70 26.72 -65.09
N VAL A 128 4.45 27.39 -63.96
CA VAL A 128 3.21 28.17 -63.73
C VAL A 128 3.46 29.32 -62.72
N TRP A 129 3.91 30.46 -63.28
CA TRP A 129 3.75 31.89 -62.92
C TRP A 129 4.19 32.50 -61.57
N ILE A 130 5.00 33.57 -61.72
CA ILE A 130 5.25 34.67 -60.77
C ILE A 130 4.15 35.73 -60.97
N ASP A 131 3.75 36.35 -59.84
CA ASP A 131 2.78 37.43 -59.58
C ASP A 131 1.27 37.12 -59.70
#